data_AF-X0XMK5-F1
#
_entry.id   AF-X0XMK5-F1
#
_cell.length_a   1.000
_cell.length_b   1.000
_cell.length_c   1.000
_cell.angle_alpha   90.00
_cell.angle_beta   90.00
_cell.angle_gamma   90.00
#
_symmetry.space_group_name_H-M   'P 1'
#
loop_
_entity.id
_entity.type
_entity.pdbx_description
1 polymer ?
#
loop_
_entity_poly.entity_id
_entity_poly.type
_entity_poly.pdbx_seq_one_letter_code
_entity_poly.pdbx_strand_id
1 'polypeptide(L)'
;VIAKSVEYLWEKVKRIDVIYICSNREIASQNISRLNITSEKQFSLASRLTLLPLKVEGLKKNKLNFISFTPGTSFDLHSRTGLMLERALIYHMLKKEWKLKGTGPINVFQDYASKENWRYLVKNFFKNDRKIDDDLTQSFLNALYEKITEEKSEGKPDIQARFFELCKRFRIHRKDKYIPSRDRSDVRNLIGKLRMILAQSCLDALEPDLVILDEFQRFKYLLDGQDEMSQLAQHLFNYKNEEVPTKIILLSATPYKMYTL
;
A
#
# COMPACT_ATOMS: atom_id res chain seq x y z
N VAL A 1 -2.63 -22.93 16.84
CA VAL A 1 -1.37 -22.14 16.84
C VAL A 1 -1.67 -20.65 16.86
N ILE A 2 -2.32 -20.10 15.83
CA ILE A 2 -2.67 -18.66 15.75
C ILE A 2 -3.33 -18.15 17.03
N ALA A 3 -4.31 -18.88 17.57
CA ALA A 3 -4.97 -18.50 18.83
C ALA A 3 -4.02 -18.32 20.00
N LYS A 4 -3.17 -19.31 20.25
CA LYS A 4 -2.15 -19.25 21.31
C LYS A 4 -1.13 -18.15 21.07
N SER A 5 -0.79 -17.85 19.81
CA SER A 5 0.09 -16.73 19.47
C SER A 5 -0.55 -15.39 19.82
N VAL A 6 -1.83 -15.21 19.51
CA VAL A 6 -2.59 -13.99 19.86
C VAL A 6 -2.73 -13.86 21.37
N GLU A 7 -3.10 -14.93 22.09
CA GLU A 7 -3.15 -14.95 23.55
C GLU A 7 -1.82 -14.55 24.19
N TYR A 8 -0.70 -15.07 23.67
CA TYR A 8 0.64 -14.71 24.14
C TYR A 8 0.97 -13.24 23.93
N LEU A 9 0.54 -12.65 22.81
CA LEU A 9 0.77 -11.23 22.49
C LEU A 9 -0.16 -10.30 23.26
N TRP A 10 -1.32 -10.78 23.72
CA TRP A 10 -2.35 -9.99 24.39
C TRP A 10 -1.83 -9.19 25.59
N GLU A 11 -0.96 -9.81 26.39
CA GLU A 11 -0.36 -9.22 27.58
C GLU A 11 0.98 -8.49 27.30
N LYS A 12 1.51 -8.57 26.07
CA LYS A 12 2.88 -8.11 25.76
C LYS A 12 2.95 -6.84 24.95
N VAL A 13 2.00 -6.63 24.05
CA VAL A 13 2.00 -5.47 23.15
C VAL A 13 0.72 -4.67 23.33
N LYS A 14 0.75 -3.36 23.08
CA LYS A 14 -0.43 -2.50 23.25
C LYS A 14 -1.52 -2.80 22.22
N ARG A 15 -1.12 -3.14 20.99
CA ARG A 15 -1.97 -3.45 19.83
C ARG A 15 -1.37 -4.68 19.15
N ILE A 16 -2.23 -5.61 18.73
CA ILE A 16 -1.82 -6.81 17.99
C ILE A 16 -2.25 -6.64 16.54
N ASP A 17 -1.29 -6.58 15.62
CA ASP A 17 -1.56 -6.54 14.19
C ASP A 17 -1.15 -7.86 13.52
N VAL A 18 -2.17 -8.59 13.05
CA VAL A 18 -2.01 -9.85 12.33
C VAL A 18 -2.20 -9.59 10.84
N ILE A 19 -1.11 -9.70 10.08
CA ILE A 19 -1.14 -9.63 8.63
C ILE A 19 -1.40 -11.03 8.06
N TYR A 20 -2.44 -11.17 7.25
CA TYR A 20 -2.81 -12.41 6.58
C TYR A 20 -2.69 -12.27 5.06
N ILE A 21 -1.71 -12.93 4.47
CA ILE A 21 -1.46 -12.96 3.03
C ILE A 21 -2.08 -14.23 2.46
N CYS A 22 -2.98 -14.07 1.49
CA CYS A 22 -3.70 -15.18 0.88
C CYS A 22 -3.91 -14.98 -0.62
N SER A 23 -4.16 -16.08 -1.33
CA SER A 23 -4.39 -16.05 -2.77
C SER A 23 -5.77 -15.46 -3.11
N ASN A 24 -6.75 -15.63 -2.22
CA ASN A 24 -8.14 -15.23 -2.43
C ASN A 24 -8.70 -14.48 -1.21
N ARG A 25 -9.26 -13.29 -1.45
CA ARG A 25 -9.84 -12.39 -0.44
C ARG A 25 -11.06 -12.99 0.27
N GLU A 26 -11.89 -13.74 -0.45
CA GLU A 26 -13.10 -14.36 0.12
C GLU A 26 -12.73 -15.48 1.09
N ILE A 27 -11.75 -16.31 0.71
CA ILE A 27 -11.21 -17.37 1.57
C ILE A 27 -10.53 -16.75 2.79
N ALA A 28 -9.76 -15.66 2.62
CA ALA A 28 -9.23 -14.89 3.74
C ALA A 28 -10.32 -14.48 4.72
N SER A 29 -11.39 -13.88 4.20
CA SER A 29 -12.49 -13.37 5.03
C SER A 29 -13.19 -14.51 5.78
N GLN A 30 -13.35 -15.68 5.15
CA GLN A 30 -13.91 -16.88 5.78
C GLN A 30 -12.97 -17.52 6.82
N ASN A 31 -11.67 -17.60 6.54
CA ASN A 31 -10.69 -18.17 7.47
C ASN A 31 -10.50 -17.27 8.68
N ILE A 32 -10.40 -15.97 8.45
CA ILE A 32 -10.29 -14.95 9.50
C ILE A 32 -11.55 -14.94 10.38
N SER A 33 -12.76 -15.09 9.80
CA SER A 33 -13.99 -15.17 10.60
C SER A 33 -14.08 -16.43 11.46
N ARG A 34 -13.45 -17.54 11.04
CA ARG A 34 -13.32 -18.76 11.84
C ARG A 34 -12.22 -18.69 12.90
N LEU A 35 -11.19 -17.88 12.67
CA LEU A 35 -10.12 -17.60 13.64
C LEU A 35 -10.57 -16.64 14.75
N ASN A 36 -11.84 -16.27 14.79
CA ASN A 36 -12.40 -15.33 15.77
C ASN A 36 -12.47 -15.98 17.17
N ILE A 37 -11.38 -15.85 17.92
CA ILE A 37 -11.23 -16.43 19.27
C ILE A 37 -11.78 -15.48 20.35
N THR A 38 -11.92 -14.19 20.03
CA THR A 38 -12.43 -13.16 20.92
C THR A 38 -13.89 -12.81 20.60
N SER A 39 -14.71 -12.67 21.63
CA SER A 39 -16.14 -12.31 21.54
C SER A 39 -16.38 -10.89 20.99
N GLU A 40 -15.34 -10.07 20.89
CA GLU A 40 -15.39 -8.74 20.27
C GLU A 40 -15.17 -8.83 18.76
N LYS A 41 -16.24 -8.54 18.00
CA LYS A 41 -16.20 -8.44 16.53
C LYS A 41 -15.41 -7.19 16.10
N GLN A 42 -14.08 -7.25 16.10
CA GLN A 42 -13.24 -6.13 15.65
C GLN A 42 -12.36 -6.58 14.49
N PHE A 43 -12.86 -6.37 13.27
CA PHE A 43 -12.21 -6.79 12.02
C PHE A 43 -11.99 -5.59 11.10
N SER A 44 -10.72 -5.35 10.72
CA SER A 44 -10.39 -4.45 9.62
C SER A 44 -10.18 -5.28 8.34
N LEU A 45 -11.29 -5.53 7.65
CA LEU A 45 -11.41 -6.25 6.39
C LEU A 45 -10.35 -5.84 5.35
N ALA A 46 -9.97 -6.81 4.52
CA ALA A 46 -8.98 -6.72 3.43
C ALA A 46 -8.80 -5.32 2.86
N SER A 47 -7.65 -4.74 3.16
CA SER A 47 -7.32 -3.36 2.82
C SER A 47 -6.28 -3.38 1.72
N ARG A 48 -6.45 -2.55 0.68
CA ARG A 48 -5.30 -2.23 -0.18
C ARG A 48 -4.32 -1.44 0.68
N LEU A 49 -3.07 -1.86 0.73
CA LEU A 49 -2.05 -1.29 1.62
C LEU A 49 -1.92 0.23 1.42
N THR A 50 -1.93 0.69 0.18
CA THR A 50 -1.89 2.12 -0.21
C THR A 50 -3.13 2.93 0.20
N LEU A 51 -4.21 2.29 0.65
CA LEU A 51 -5.40 2.97 1.19
C LEU A 51 -5.48 2.92 2.72
N LEU A 52 -4.48 2.34 3.38
CA LEU A 52 -4.34 2.32 4.84
C LEU A 52 -4.48 3.71 5.48
N PRO A 53 -3.95 4.83 4.91
CA PRO A 53 -4.10 6.15 5.51
C PRO A 53 -5.55 6.61 5.70
N LEU A 54 -6.52 5.98 5.03
CA LEU A 54 -7.94 6.26 5.17
C LEU A 54 -8.63 5.37 6.24
N LYS A 55 -7.88 4.46 6.88
CA LYS A 55 -8.40 3.40 7.75
C LYS A 55 -7.72 3.31 9.12
N VAL A 56 -6.57 3.96 9.33
CA VAL A 56 -5.76 3.82 10.56
C VAL A 56 -6.49 4.18 11.85
N GLU A 57 -7.37 5.18 11.87
CA GLU A 57 -8.16 5.50 13.08
C GLU A 57 -8.98 4.28 13.57
N GLY A 58 -9.40 3.40 12.65
CA GLY A 58 -10.09 2.16 12.99
C GLY A 58 -9.16 1.12 13.61
N LEU A 59 -7.89 1.07 13.19
CA LEU A 59 -6.89 0.13 13.72
C LEU A 59 -6.40 0.52 15.10
N LYS A 60 -6.15 1.82 15.33
CA LYS A 60 -5.71 2.38 16.63
C LYS A 60 -6.74 2.15 17.75
N LYS A 61 -8.01 1.88 17.42
CA LYS A 61 -9.09 1.64 18.40
C LYS A 61 -9.21 0.19 18.86
N ASN A 62 -8.67 -0.76 18.11
CA ASN A 62 -8.83 -2.18 18.41
C ASN A 62 -7.56 -2.72 19.07
N LYS A 63 -7.73 -3.61 20.04
CA LYS A 63 -6.62 -4.36 20.63
C LYS A 63 -6.03 -5.39 19.65
N LEU A 64 -6.87 -5.97 18.80
CA LEU A 64 -6.51 -6.99 17.81
C LEU A 64 -7.03 -6.59 16.43
N ASN A 65 -6.14 -6.51 15.45
CA ASN A 65 -6.47 -6.23 14.06
C ASN A 65 -6.04 -7.40 13.17
N PHE A 66 -6.98 -7.97 12.44
CA PHE A 66 -6.67 -8.86 11.32
C PHE A 66 -6.71 -8.06 10.02
N ILE A 67 -5.57 -8.00 9.33
CA ILE A 67 -5.40 -7.25 8.09
C ILE A 67 -5.06 -8.24 7.00
N SER A 68 -6.01 -8.48 6.09
CA SER A 68 -5.79 -9.38 4.96
C SER A 68 -5.29 -8.65 3.73
N PHE A 69 -4.28 -9.21 3.09
CA PHE A 69 -3.77 -8.80 1.80
C PHE A 69 -3.87 -9.94 0.81
N THR A 70 -4.24 -9.60 -0.42
CA THR A 70 -4.08 -10.52 -1.55
C THR A 70 -2.94 -10.02 -2.41
N PRO A 71 -1.88 -10.80 -2.65
CA PRO A 71 -0.76 -10.46 -3.51
C PRO A 71 -1.21 -9.80 -4.82
N GLY A 72 -2.09 -10.47 -5.58
CA GLY A 72 -2.62 -9.99 -6.86
C GLY A 72 -3.59 -8.81 -6.82
N THR A 73 -3.86 -8.18 -5.67
CA THR A 73 -4.63 -6.93 -5.66
C THR A 73 -4.11 -5.86 -4.69
N SER A 74 -3.55 -6.27 -3.56
CA SER A 74 -3.10 -5.38 -2.48
C SER A 74 -1.62 -5.01 -2.62
N PHE A 75 -0.81 -5.93 -3.16
CA PHE A 75 0.58 -5.70 -3.57
C PHE A 75 0.71 -5.52 -5.09
N ASP A 76 -0.38 -5.75 -5.83
CA ASP A 76 -0.37 -5.72 -7.28
C ASP A 76 -0.16 -4.30 -7.83
N LEU A 77 1.10 -4.04 -8.16
CA LEU A 77 1.60 -2.89 -8.91
C LEU A 77 1.68 -3.17 -10.43
N HIS A 78 1.17 -4.32 -10.93
CA HIS A 78 1.11 -4.61 -12.37
C HIS A 78 0.37 -3.52 -13.13
N SER A 79 -0.70 -2.95 -12.54
CA SER A 79 -1.17 -1.63 -12.94
C SER A 79 -0.34 -0.56 -12.24
N ARG A 80 0.64 0.01 -12.96
CA ARG A 80 1.53 1.07 -12.45
C ARG A 80 0.75 2.24 -11.81
N THR A 81 -0.49 2.49 -12.23
CA THR A 81 -1.27 3.68 -11.79
C THR A 81 -2.36 3.41 -10.75
N GLY A 82 -2.65 2.15 -10.43
CA GLY A 82 -3.58 1.77 -9.36
C GLY A 82 -5.00 2.29 -9.55
N LEU A 83 -5.77 2.32 -8.45
CA LEU A 83 -7.12 2.85 -8.39
C LEU A 83 -7.13 4.38 -8.41
N MET A 84 -8.24 4.93 -8.93
CA MET A 84 -8.51 6.37 -8.89
C MET A 84 -8.44 6.93 -7.45
N LEU A 85 -8.87 6.15 -6.45
CA LEU A 85 -8.83 6.57 -5.05
C LEU A 85 -7.39 6.67 -4.50
N GLU A 86 -6.49 5.76 -4.89
CA GLU A 86 -5.07 5.81 -4.49
C GLU A 86 -4.41 7.08 -5.06
N ARG A 87 -4.67 7.38 -6.34
CA ARG A 87 -4.14 8.59 -6.97
C ARG A 87 -4.67 9.87 -6.33
N ALA A 88 -5.95 9.89 -5.96
CA ALA A 88 -6.53 11.04 -5.26
C ALA A 88 -5.95 11.21 -3.85
N LEU A 89 -5.71 10.10 -3.14
CA LEU A 89 -5.05 10.12 -1.84
C LEU A 89 -3.64 10.71 -1.93
N ILE A 90 -2.79 10.19 -2.83
CA ILE A 90 -1.43 10.72 -3.05
C ILE A 90 -1.48 12.19 -3.45
N TYR A 91 -2.39 12.58 -4.35
CA TYR A 91 -2.57 13.99 -4.71
C TYR A 91 -2.83 14.87 -3.49
N HIS A 92 -3.71 14.46 -2.57
CA HIS A 92 -4.03 15.26 -1.38
C HIS A 92 -2.90 15.27 -0.34
N MET A 93 -2.17 14.17 -0.16
CA MET A 93 -0.96 14.12 0.66
C MET A 93 0.12 15.10 0.16
N LEU A 94 0.30 15.18 -1.17
CA LEU A 94 1.29 16.06 -1.78
C LEU A 94 0.82 17.51 -1.96
N LYS A 95 -0.50 17.76 -1.96
CA LYS A 95 -1.08 19.05 -2.32
C LYS A 95 -0.52 20.20 -1.48
N LYS A 96 -0.51 20.03 -0.16
CA LYS A 96 0.01 21.02 0.78
C LYS A 96 1.53 21.11 0.67
N GLU A 97 2.20 19.96 0.72
CA GLU A 97 3.65 19.84 0.75
C GLU A 97 4.31 20.48 -0.49
N TRP A 98 3.85 20.12 -1.69
CA TRP A 98 4.38 20.63 -2.95
C TRP A 98 3.67 21.90 -3.45
N LYS A 99 2.81 22.50 -2.61
CA LYS A 99 2.05 23.73 -2.94
C LYS A 99 1.34 23.64 -4.30
N LEU A 100 0.70 22.50 -4.58
CA LEU A 100 0.14 22.19 -5.89
C LEU A 100 -0.98 23.17 -6.28
N LYS A 101 -0.84 23.78 -7.47
CA LYS A 101 -1.79 24.75 -8.01
C LYS A 101 -2.11 24.48 -9.49
N GLY A 102 -3.30 24.92 -9.91
CA GLY A 102 -3.75 24.81 -11.30
C GLY A 102 -4.14 23.40 -11.72
N THR A 103 -4.29 23.21 -13.03
CA THR A 103 -4.81 21.97 -13.64
C THR A 103 -3.74 20.92 -13.91
N GLY A 104 -2.47 21.30 -14.01
CA GLY A 104 -1.36 20.39 -14.30
C GLY A 104 -1.29 19.19 -13.33
N PRO A 105 -1.13 19.44 -12.02
CA PRO A 105 -1.13 18.39 -11.00
C PRO A 105 -2.36 17.48 -11.05
N ILE A 106 -3.55 18.06 -11.23
CA ILE A 106 -4.81 17.32 -11.32
C ILE A 106 -4.78 16.41 -12.54
N ASN A 107 -4.35 16.90 -13.70
CA ASN A 107 -4.33 16.12 -14.94
C ASN A 107 -3.26 15.00 -14.91
N VAL A 108 -2.11 15.21 -14.24
CA VAL A 108 -1.07 14.18 -14.06
C VAL A 108 -1.62 12.95 -13.34
N PHE A 109 -2.40 13.14 -12.27
CA PHE A 109 -2.97 12.04 -11.49
C PHE A 109 -4.26 11.45 -12.09
N GLN A 110 -4.80 11.99 -13.19
CA GLN A 110 -6.03 11.49 -13.81
C GLN A 110 -5.83 10.06 -14.38
N ASP A 111 -4.74 9.86 -15.13
CA ASP A 111 -4.47 8.67 -15.95
C ASP A 111 -5.73 8.22 -16.73
N TYR A 112 -6.13 6.94 -16.68
CA TYR A 112 -7.26 6.38 -17.43
C TYR A 112 -8.66 6.86 -16.99
N ALA A 113 -8.76 7.67 -15.93
CA ALA A 113 -10.05 8.10 -15.41
C ALA A 113 -10.70 9.16 -16.31
N SER A 114 -12.03 9.13 -16.43
CA SER A 114 -12.75 10.21 -17.10
C SER A 114 -12.53 11.52 -16.36
N LYS A 115 -12.44 12.62 -17.13
CA LYS A 115 -12.21 13.97 -16.60
C LYS A 115 -13.23 14.35 -15.51
N GLU A 116 -14.50 14.02 -15.73
CA GLU A 116 -15.62 14.34 -14.84
C GLU A 116 -15.51 13.57 -13.52
N ASN A 117 -15.40 12.24 -13.59
CA ASN A 117 -15.31 11.38 -12.39
C ASN A 117 -14.06 11.69 -11.57
N TRP A 118 -12.93 11.91 -12.25
CA TRP A 118 -11.67 12.26 -11.60
C TRP A 118 -11.75 13.59 -10.85
N ARG A 119 -12.22 14.65 -11.53
CA ARG A 119 -12.34 15.98 -10.91
C ARG A 119 -13.38 15.99 -9.80
N TYR A 120 -14.47 15.24 -9.98
CA TYR A 120 -15.47 15.05 -8.92
C TYR A 120 -14.82 14.39 -7.71
N LEU A 121 -14.07 13.29 -7.87
CA LEU A 121 -13.40 12.63 -6.76
C LEU A 121 -12.39 13.55 -6.07
N VAL A 122 -11.50 14.22 -6.81
CA VAL A 122 -10.47 15.10 -6.22
C VAL A 122 -11.11 16.25 -5.45
N LYS A 123 -12.14 16.89 -6.01
CA LYS A 123 -12.85 18.01 -5.36
C LYS A 123 -13.61 17.55 -4.11
N ASN A 124 -14.20 16.37 -4.17
CA ASN A 124 -15.09 15.85 -3.13
C ASN A 124 -14.42 14.76 -2.28
N PHE A 125 -13.09 14.71 -2.26
CA PHE A 125 -12.35 13.61 -1.64
C PHE A 125 -12.67 13.44 -0.16
N PHE A 126 -12.71 14.56 0.56
CA PHE A 126 -13.04 14.65 1.99
C PHE A 126 -14.55 14.61 2.28
N LYS A 127 -15.42 14.43 1.28
CA LYS A 127 -16.83 14.13 1.55
C LYS A 127 -16.97 12.73 2.14
N ASN A 128 -18.00 12.52 2.96
CA ASN A 128 -18.28 11.28 3.69
C ASN A 128 -17.26 10.98 4.80
N ASP A 129 -16.86 12.02 5.55
CA ASP A 129 -15.99 11.92 6.74
C ASP A 129 -14.64 11.24 6.51
N ARG A 130 -14.16 11.21 5.26
CA ARG A 130 -12.83 10.71 4.96
C ARG A 130 -11.79 11.64 5.56
N LYS A 131 -10.90 11.07 6.36
CA LYS A 131 -9.68 11.70 6.86
C LYS A 131 -8.47 10.94 6.35
N ILE A 132 -7.36 11.64 6.18
CA ILE A 132 -6.07 11.05 5.92
C ILE A 132 -5.32 11.08 7.25
N ASP A 133 -4.76 9.96 7.68
CA ASP A 133 -3.93 9.88 8.88
C ASP A 133 -2.66 10.74 8.68
N ASP A 134 -2.45 11.68 9.61
CA ASP A 134 -1.36 12.66 9.52
C ASP A 134 0.01 11.99 9.77
N ASP A 135 0.10 11.02 10.67
CA ASP A 135 1.34 10.29 10.97
C ASP A 135 1.80 9.53 9.72
N LEU A 136 0.90 8.78 9.08
CA LEU A 136 1.18 8.09 7.82
C LEU A 136 1.50 9.04 6.67
N THR A 137 0.85 10.20 6.62
CA THR A 137 1.20 11.24 5.64
C THR A 137 2.65 11.68 5.87
N GLN A 138 3.05 11.92 7.11
CA GLN A 138 4.42 12.32 7.42
C GLN A 138 5.43 11.21 7.11
N SER A 139 5.14 9.95 7.44
CA SER A 139 5.99 8.81 7.09
C SER A 139 6.17 8.69 5.57
N PHE A 140 5.08 8.84 4.80
CA PHE A 140 5.14 8.88 3.34
C PHE A 140 6.02 10.02 2.82
N LEU A 141 5.87 11.23 3.37
CA LEU A 141 6.67 12.39 2.96
C LEU A 141 8.16 12.21 3.31
N ASN A 142 8.48 11.65 4.48
CA ASN A 142 9.85 11.38 4.88
C ASN A 142 10.52 10.39 3.91
N ALA A 143 9.89 9.24 3.65
CA ALA A 143 10.40 8.25 2.70
C ALA A 143 10.51 8.81 1.27
N LEU A 144 9.59 9.69 0.87
CA LEU A 144 9.65 10.39 -0.41
C LEU A 144 10.87 11.31 -0.50
N TYR A 145 11.17 12.07 0.55
CA TYR A 145 12.32 12.98 0.59
C TYR A 145 13.66 12.26 0.69
N GLU A 146 13.73 11.13 1.37
CA GLU A 146 14.88 10.23 1.32
C GLU A 146 15.15 9.80 -0.12
N LYS A 147 14.11 9.33 -0.83
CA LYS A 147 14.26 8.92 -2.22
C LYS A 147 14.63 10.06 -3.17
N ILE A 148 14.10 11.26 -2.94
CA ILE A 148 14.48 12.47 -3.68
C ILE A 148 15.97 12.79 -3.45
N THR A 149 16.44 12.68 -2.21
CA THR A 149 17.84 12.95 -1.84
C THR A 149 18.79 11.94 -2.48
N GLU A 150 18.43 10.66 -2.46
CA GLU A 150 19.15 9.59 -3.16
C GLU A 150 19.27 9.88 -4.66
N GLU A 151 18.16 10.17 -5.36
CA GLU A 151 18.18 10.45 -6.81
C GLU A 151 18.99 11.69 -7.16
N LYS A 152 18.97 12.73 -6.31
CA LYS A 152 19.81 13.93 -6.48
C LYS A 152 21.29 13.59 -6.39
N SER A 153 21.68 12.73 -5.45
CA SER A 153 23.07 12.30 -5.28
C SER A 153 23.59 11.51 -6.48
N GLU A 154 22.71 10.83 -7.21
CA GLU A 154 23.02 10.13 -8.46
C GLU A 154 23.09 11.05 -9.69
N GLY A 155 22.86 12.36 -9.55
CA GLY A 155 22.87 13.33 -10.65
C GLY A 155 21.68 13.20 -11.61
N LYS A 156 20.59 12.53 -11.20
CA LYS A 156 19.38 12.35 -12.02
C LYS A 156 18.30 13.36 -11.64
N PRO A 157 17.37 13.71 -12.55
CA PRO A 157 16.17 14.45 -12.18
C PRO A 157 15.34 13.65 -11.17
N ASP A 158 15.18 14.22 -9.97
CA ASP A 158 14.45 13.56 -8.89
C ASP A 158 12.94 13.44 -9.16
N ILE A 159 12.23 12.70 -8.30
CA ILE A 159 10.78 12.49 -8.36
C ILE A 159 10.01 13.81 -8.46
N GLN A 160 10.38 14.81 -7.66
CA GLN A 160 9.70 16.10 -7.59
C GLN A 160 9.93 16.91 -8.87
N ALA A 161 11.18 16.96 -9.37
CA ALA A 161 11.52 17.61 -10.62
C ALA A 161 10.75 17.00 -11.81
N ARG A 162 10.71 15.67 -11.90
CA ARG A 162 9.94 14.95 -12.93
C ARG A 162 8.44 15.20 -12.84
N PHE A 163 7.89 15.25 -11.62
CA PHE A 163 6.49 15.59 -11.40
C PHE A 163 6.14 16.99 -11.91
N PHE A 164 6.94 18.01 -11.57
CA PHE A 164 6.67 19.37 -12.03
C PHE A 164 6.85 19.53 -13.54
N GLU A 165 7.78 18.81 -14.15
CA GLU A 165 7.91 18.79 -15.62
C GLU A 165 6.70 18.15 -16.29
N LEU A 166 6.17 17.07 -15.73
CA LEU A 166 4.88 16.51 -16.16
C LEU A 166 3.73 17.50 -15.98
N CYS A 167 3.68 18.25 -14.87
CA CYS A 167 2.64 19.27 -14.67
C CYS A 167 2.63 20.34 -15.76
N LYS A 168 3.80 20.72 -16.30
CA LYS A 168 3.89 21.64 -17.45
C LYS A 168 3.30 21.01 -18.72
N ARG A 169 3.68 19.77 -19.04
CA ARG A 169 3.18 19.02 -20.21
C ARG A 169 1.67 18.77 -20.14
N PHE A 170 1.15 18.56 -18.94
CA PHE A 170 -0.27 18.29 -18.65
C PHE A 170 -1.06 19.52 -18.21
N ARG A 171 -0.57 20.75 -18.47
CA ARG A 171 -1.27 22.00 -18.10
C ARG A 171 -2.70 22.05 -18.66
N ILE A 172 -2.89 21.55 -19.88
CA ILE A 172 -4.19 21.48 -20.56
C ILE A 172 -4.66 20.03 -20.61
N HIS A 173 -5.93 19.80 -20.31
CA HIS A 173 -6.53 18.48 -20.41
C HIS A 173 -6.58 18.01 -21.88
N ARG A 174 -6.18 16.77 -22.13
CA ARG A 174 -6.30 16.08 -23.42
C ARG A 174 -7.03 14.76 -23.21
N LYS A 175 -7.84 14.32 -24.19
CA LYS A 175 -8.39 12.95 -24.16
C LYS A 175 -7.23 11.95 -24.31
N ASP A 176 -7.33 10.78 -23.67
CA ASP A 176 -6.25 9.78 -23.58
C ASP A 176 -5.60 9.42 -24.93
N LYS A 177 -6.40 9.29 -25.98
CA LYS A 177 -5.91 8.97 -27.34
C LYS A 177 -4.98 10.03 -27.93
N TYR A 178 -5.01 11.26 -27.42
CA TYR A 178 -4.17 12.38 -27.85
C TYR A 178 -2.99 12.63 -26.92
N ILE A 179 -2.79 11.81 -25.89
CA ILE A 179 -1.62 11.91 -25.01
C ILE A 179 -0.47 11.09 -25.63
N PRO A 180 0.69 11.72 -25.90
CA PRO A 180 1.86 11.01 -26.41
C PRO A 180 2.19 9.76 -25.58
N SER A 181 2.60 8.68 -26.23
CA SER A 181 2.92 7.41 -25.55
C SER A 181 3.99 7.59 -24.46
N ARG A 182 5.01 8.43 -24.75
CA ARG A 182 6.07 8.80 -23.79
C ARG A 182 5.50 9.48 -22.55
N ASP A 183 4.63 10.47 -22.72
CA ASP A 183 3.99 11.18 -21.60
C ASP A 183 3.16 10.23 -20.73
N ARG A 184 2.42 9.28 -21.35
CA ARG A 184 1.68 8.24 -20.61
C ARG A 184 2.63 7.33 -19.82
N SER A 185 3.74 6.91 -20.43
CA SER A 185 4.75 6.09 -19.75
C SER A 185 5.36 6.82 -18.56
N ASP A 186 5.75 8.08 -18.75
CA ASP A 186 6.34 8.92 -17.70
C ASP A 186 5.38 9.10 -16.51
N VAL A 187 4.10 9.40 -16.77
CA VAL A 187 3.07 9.50 -15.73
C VAL A 187 2.90 8.18 -14.98
N ARG A 188 2.80 7.07 -15.71
CA ARG A 188 2.63 5.73 -15.11
C ARG A 188 3.81 5.37 -14.22
N ASN A 189 5.03 5.62 -14.66
CA ASN A 189 6.24 5.36 -13.88
C ASN A 189 6.29 6.21 -12.62
N LEU A 190 5.93 7.50 -12.73
CA LEU A 190 5.90 8.39 -11.58
C LEU A 190 4.86 7.96 -10.54
N ILE A 191 3.63 7.67 -10.98
CA ILE A 191 2.56 7.23 -10.07
C ILE A 191 2.91 5.87 -9.44
N GLY A 192 3.48 4.94 -10.20
CA GLY A 192 3.95 3.66 -9.67
C GLY A 192 4.97 3.85 -8.57
N LYS A 193 5.96 4.74 -8.78
CA LYS A 193 6.97 5.04 -7.77
C LYS A 193 6.39 5.70 -6.52
N LEU A 194 5.48 6.66 -6.66
CA LEU A 194 4.79 7.27 -5.51
C LEU A 194 3.94 6.26 -4.74
N ARG A 195 3.25 5.35 -5.44
CA ARG A 195 2.48 4.27 -4.83
C ARG A 195 3.37 3.28 -4.09
N MET A 196 4.54 2.96 -4.63
CA MET A 196 5.51 2.10 -3.95
C MET A 196 5.99 2.73 -2.64
N ILE A 197 6.38 4.00 -2.66
CA ILE A 197 6.81 4.73 -1.45
C ILE A 197 5.67 4.75 -0.41
N LEU A 198 4.43 4.99 -0.86
CA LEU A 198 3.26 4.95 0.02
C LEU A 198 3.01 3.55 0.60
N ALA A 199 3.10 2.49 -0.22
CA ALA A 199 2.92 1.12 0.22
C ALA A 199 3.95 0.75 1.29
N GLN A 200 5.22 1.09 1.07
CA GLN A 200 6.31 0.89 2.01
C GLN A 200 6.04 1.62 3.34
N SER A 201 5.69 2.90 3.27
CA SER A 201 5.37 3.70 4.47
C SER A 201 4.15 3.16 5.23
N CYS A 202 3.17 2.61 4.51
CA CYS A 202 2.01 1.96 5.12
C CYS A 202 2.40 0.65 5.81
N LEU A 203 3.29 -0.13 5.21
CA LEU A 203 3.80 -1.37 5.79
C LEU A 203 4.57 -1.11 7.08
N ASP A 204 5.39 -0.07 7.09
CA ASP A 204 6.17 0.34 8.26
C ASP A 204 5.30 0.75 9.44
N ALA A 205 4.21 1.48 9.16
CA ALA A 205 3.27 1.93 10.19
C ALA A 205 2.32 0.83 10.70
N LEU A 206 2.25 -0.32 10.01
CA LEU A 206 1.43 -1.44 10.48
C LEU A 206 2.04 -2.17 11.67
N GLU A 207 3.36 -2.08 11.88
CA GLU A 207 4.07 -2.69 13.02
C GLU A 207 3.66 -4.15 13.29
N PRO A 208 3.65 -5.05 12.28
CA PRO A 208 3.04 -6.36 12.42
C PRO A 208 3.71 -7.23 13.48
N ASP A 209 2.91 -7.84 14.36
CA ASP A 209 3.38 -8.83 15.34
C ASP A 209 3.40 -10.25 14.75
N LEU A 210 2.46 -10.54 13.85
CA LEU A 210 2.27 -11.85 13.26
C LEU A 210 1.93 -11.74 11.77
N VAL A 211 2.69 -12.42 10.93
CA VAL A 211 2.43 -12.55 9.50
C VAL A 211 2.07 -13.99 9.20
N ILE A 212 0.94 -14.21 8.53
CA ILE A 212 0.45 -15.52 8.12
C ILE A 212 0.44 -15.56 6.60
N LEU A 213 1.15 -16.51 6.01
CA LEU A 213 1.13 -16.77 4.58
C LEU A 213 0.37 -18.07 4.33
N ASP A 214 -0.83 -17.94 3.78
CA ASP A 214 -1.64 -19.08 3.39
C ASP A 214 -1.36 -19.50 1.96
N GLU A 215 -1.28 -20.81 1.71
CA GLU A 215 -0.81 -21.38 0.46
C GLU A 215 0.55 -20.81 0.03
N PHE A 216 1.50 -20.71 0.95
CA PHE A 216 2.79 -20.04 0.71
C PHE A 216 3.53 -20.56 -0.55
N GLN A 217 3.28 -21.82 -0.95
CA GLN A 217 3.80 -22.41 -2.18
C GLN A 217 3.41 -21.64 -3.45
N ARG A 218 2.29 -20.90 -3.44
CA ARG A 218 1.86 -20.04 -4.54
C ARG A 218 2.64 -18.73 -4.62
N PHE A 219 3.43 -18.42 -3.59
CA PHE A 219 4.11 -17.15 -3.42
C PHE A 219 5.64 -17.29 -3.50
N LYS A 220 6.17 -18.33 -4.14
CA LYS A 220 7.63 -18.47 -4.35
C LYS A 220 8.25 -17.24 -4.99
N TYR A 221 7.54 -16.64 -5.95
CA TYR A 221 8.00 -15.41 -6.60
C TYR A 221 8.11 -14.23 -5.61
N LEU A 222 7.29 -14.17 -4.55
CA LEU A 222 7.41 -13.13 -3.52
C LEU A 222 8.64 -13.29 -2.62
N LEU A 223 9.15 -14.51 -2.49
CA LEU A 223 10.31 -14.82 -1.64
C LEU A 223 11.62 -14.56 -2.41
N ASP A 224 11.69 -15.05 -3.65
CA ASP A 224 12.93 -15.07 -4.44
C ASP A 224 12.96 -14.04 -5.60
N GLY A 225 11.90 -13.26 -5.78
CA GLY A 225 11.79 -12.29 -6.86
C GLY A 225 12.56 -10.99 -6.61
N GLN A 226 12.84 -10.27 -7.69
CA GLN A 226 13.44 -8.92 -7.66
C GLN A 226 12.43 -7.81 -7.97
N ASP A 227 11.18 -8.18 -8.26
CA ASP A 227 10.14 -7.22 -8.56
C ASP A 227 9.69 -6.45 -7.31
N GLU A 228 8.98 -5.36 -7.56
CA GLU A 228 8.38 -4.46 -6.58
C GLU A 228 7.57 -5.19 -5.48
N MET A 229 6.91 -6.28 -5.85
CA MET A 229 6.06 -7.07 -4.96
C MET A 229 6.89 -7.89 -3.98
N SER A 230 7.98 -8.46 -4.50
CA SER A 230 8.95 -9.24 -3.75
C SER A 230 9.69 -8.35 -2.75
N GLN A 231 10.00 -7.10 -3.11
CA GLN A 231 10.60 -6.12 -2.20
C GLN A 231 9.67 -5.81 -1.02
N LEU A 232 8.38 -5.56 -1.27
CA LEU A 232 7.40 -5.34 -0.20
C LEU A 232 7.22 -6.58 0.70
N ALA A 233 7.21 -7.78 0.11
CA ALA A 233 7.12 -9.03 0.87
C ALA A 233 8.38 -9.26 1.73
N GLN A 234 9.58 -9.07 1.17
CA GLN A 234 10.84 -9.16 1.91
C GLN A 234 10.90 -8.12 3.02
N HIS A 235 10.44 -6.89 2.77
CA HIS A 235 10.35 -5.87 3.81
C HIS A 235 9.45 -6.32 4.96
N LEU A 236 8.29 -6.89 4.66
CA LEU A 236 7.39 -7.43 5.66
C LEU A 236 8.02 -8.58 6.46
N PHE A 237 8.76 -9.49 5.80
CA PHE A 237 9.38 -10.63 6.49
C PHE A 237 10.59 -10.23 7.33
N ASN A 238 11.30 -9.20 6.93
CA ASN A 238 12.45 -8.66 7.64
C ASN A 238 12.06 -7.56 8.63
N TYR A 239 10.76 -7.31 8.81
CA TYR A 239 10.28 -6.32 9.75
C TYR A 239 10.71 -6.67 11.17
N LYS A 240 11.27 -5.69 11.88
CA LYS A 240 11.71 -5.83 13.26
C LYS A 240 10.94 -4.82 14.09
N ASN A 241 9.93 -5.30 14.80
CA ASN A 241 9.28 -4.53 15.84
C ASN A 241 10.21 -4.46 17.07
N GLU A 242 10.29 -3.27 17.69
CA GLU A 242 11.16 -2.98 18.84
C GLU A 242 10.71 -3.69 20.12
N GLU A 243 9.39 -3.91 20.29
CA GLU A 243 8.82 -4.55 21.48
C GLU A 243 8.89 -6.09 21.39
N VAL A 244 8.46 -6.65 20.25
CA VAL A 244 8.41 -8.11 20.03
C VAL A 244 8.80 -8.43 18.58
N PRO A 245 9.71 -9.38 18.32
CA PRO A 245 10.07 -9.73 16.95
C PRO A 245 8.87 -10.32 16.21
N THR A 246 8.55 -9.76 15.04
CA THR A 246 7.52 -10.25 14.12
C THR A 246 7.71 -11.74 13.86
N LYS A 247 6.63 -12.52 14.01
CA LYS A 247 6.64 -13.96 13.73
C LYS A 247 5.96 -14.25 12.41
N ILE A 248 6.47 -15.24 11.68
CA ILE A 248 5.92 -15.67 10.40
C ILE A 248 5.38 -17.10 10.53
N ILE A 249 4.14 -17.32 10.11
CA ILE A 249 3.51 -18.63 9.98
C ILE A 249 3.28 -18.92 8.50
N LEU A 250 3.86 -20.01 8.01
CA LEU A 250 3.62 -20.52 6.66
C LEU A 250 2.61 -21.66 6.72
N LEU A 251 1.48 -21.53 6.02
CA LEU A 251 0.44 -22.54 5.93
C LEU A 251 0.43 -23.16 4.53
N SER A 252 0.30 -24.48 4.48
CA SER A 252 0.13 -25.22 3.22
C SER A 252 -0.80 -26.40 3.41
N ALA A 253 -1.69 -26.60 2.44
CA ALA A 253 -2.62 -27.73 2.41
C ALA A 253 -2.05 -28.95 1.67
N THR A 254 -0.94 -28.82 0.92
CA THR A 254 -0.38 -29.91 0.12
C THR A 254 1.10 -30.13 0.45
N PRO A 255 1.55 -31.38 0.63
CA PRO A 255 2.97 -31.68 0.82
C PRO A 255 3.77 -31.25 -0.42
N TYR A 256 4.99 -30.76 -0.18
CA TYR A 256 5.89 -30.22 -1.20
C TYR A 256 6.18 -31.26 -2.29
N LYS A 257 6.10 -30.87 -3.58
CA LYS A 257 6.83 -31.62 -4.62
C LYS A 257 8.31 -31.36 -4.39
N MET A 258 9.09 -32.41 -4.12
CA MET A 258 10.55 -32.29 -4.02
C MET A 258 11.08 -31.59 -5.27
N TYR A 259 11.82 -30.51 -5.09
CA TYR A 259 12.64 -29.94 -6.16
C TYR A 259 13.77 -30.93 -6.41
N THR A 260 13.71 -31.65 -7.52
CA THR A 260 14.92 -32.27 -8.08
C THR A 260 15.76 -31.15 -8.67
N LEU A 261 16.98 -31.02 -8.15
CA LEU A 261 18.04 -30.15 -8.66
C LEU A 261 18.36 -30.44 -10.12
#